data_AF-A0A955H7D1-F1
#
_entry.id   AF-A0A955H7D1-F1
#
_cell.length_a   1.000
_cell.length_b   1.000
_cell.length_c   1.000
_cell.angle_alpha   90.00
_cell.angle_beta   90.00
_cell.angle_gamma   90.00
#
_symmetry.space_group_name_H-M   'P 1'
#
loop_
_entity.id
_entity.type
_entity.pdbx_description
1 polymer ?
#
loop_
_entity_poly.entity_id
_entity_poly.type
_entity_poly.pdbx_seq_one_letter_code
_entity_poly.pdbx_strand_id
1 'polypeptide(L)' 'MTNMEDVRKKSEAELTSMVEEGRKTIREERFKDKFSRKASTIRKAKTDTARALTELTARRRNPDTK' A
#
# COMPACT_ATOMS: atom_id res chain seq x y z
N MET A 1 4.27 9.11 4.63
CA MET A 1 4.05 8.29 3.42
C MET A 1 5.25 7.37 3.34
N THR A 2 5.08 6.08 3.14
CA THR A 2 6.18 5.11 3.38
C THR A 2 7.14 5.10 2.20
N ASN A 3 8.43 5.32 2.43
CA ASN A 3 9.41 5.42 1.34
C ASN A 3 9.65 4.05 0.68
N MET A 4 10.12 4.05 -0.58
CA MET A 4 10.37 2.79 -1.30
C MET A 4 11.47 1.94 -0.65
N GLU A 5 12.45 2.58 0.00
CA GLU A 5 13.50 1.89 0.75
C GLU A 5 12.92 1.06 1.91
N ASP A 6 11.93 1.60 2.62
CA ASP A 6 11.26 0.89 3.71
C ASP A 6 10.39 -0.25 3.17
N VAL A 7 9.75 -0.05 2.01
CA VAL A 7 8.92 -1.07 1.35
C VAL A 7 9.77 -2.27 0.92
N ARG A 8 10.98 -2.03 0.40
CA ARG A 8 11.90 -3.11 -0.02
C ARG A 8 12.34 -4.01 1.13
N LYS A 9 12.47 -3.45 2.34
CA LYS A 9 12.87 -4.21 3.54
C LYS A 9 11.76 -5.15 4.06
N LYS A 10 10.53 -4.98 3.60
CA LYS A 10 9.40 -5.81 4.05
C LYS A 10 9.43 -7.21 3.43
N SER A 11 8.98 -8.18 4.20
CA SER A 11 8.68 -9.52 3.72
C SER A 11 7.47 -9.50 2.77
N GLU A 12 7.32 -10.58 1.99
CA GLU A 12 6.18 -10.73 1.08
C GLU A 12 4.83 -10.75 1.81
N ALA A 13 4.79 -11.34 3.01
CA ALA A 13 3.63 -11.33 3.87
C ALA A 13 3.26 -9.91 4.32
N GLU A 14 4.24 -9.12 4.78
CA GLU A 14 4.02 -7.74 5.20
C GLU A 14 3.59 -6.84 4.03
N LEU A 15 4.14 -7.06 2.83
CA LEU A 15 3.72 -6.35 1.63
C LEU A 15 2.26 -6.67 1.27
N THR A 16 1.85 -7.92 1.41
CA THR A 16 0.48 -8.35 1.14
C THR A 16 -0.49 -7.73 2.16
N SER A 17 -0.16 -7.79 3.45
CA SER A 17 -0.96 -7.15 4.51
C SER A 17 -1.08 -5.64 4.28
N MET A 18 0.01 -4.97 3.88
CA MET A 18 0.02 -3.54 3.57
C MET A 18 -0.92 -3.19 2.39
N VAL A 19 -1.06 -4.08 1.40
CA VAL A 19 -2.02 -3.90 0.29
C VAL A 19 -3.46 -4.07 0.80
N GLU A 20 -3.72 -5.09 1.61
CA GLU A 20 -5.06 -5.36 2.15
C GLU A 20 -5.55 -4.23 3.07
N GLU A 21 -4.71 -3.79 4.00
CA GLU A 21 -4.98 -2.66 4.90
C GLU A 21 -5.17 -1.35 4.13
N GLY A 22 -4.32 -1.09 3.13
CA GLY A 22 -4.45 0.08 2.27
C GLY A 22 -5.79 0.09 1.52
N ARG A 23 -6.19 -1.04 0.94
CA ARG A 23 -7.50 -1.20 0.26
C ARG A 23 -8.67 -1.03 1.23
N LYS A 24 -8.58 -1.59 2.43
CA LYS A 24 -9.59 -1.43 3.49
C LYS A 24 -9.72 0.04 3.89
N THR A 25 -8.61 0.72 4.14
CA THR A 25 -8.57 2.15 4.49
C THR A 25 -9.19 3.02 3.40
N ILE A 26 -8.86 2.75 2.12
CA ILE A 26 -9.46 3.48 0.98
C ILE A 26 -10.98 3.29 0.96
N ARG A 27 -11.45 2.06 1.21
CA ARG A 27 -12.88 1.74 1.23
C ARG A 27 -13.57 2.50 2.37
N GLU A 28 -13.09 2.31 3.59
CA GLU A 28 -13.63 2.96 4.79
C GLU A 28 -13.68 4.47 4.65
N GLU A 29 -12.60 5.12 4.22
CA GLU A 29 -12.58 6.57 4.00
C GLU A 29 -13.52 7.04 2.90
N ARG A 30 -13.73 6.23 1.84
CA ARG A 30 -14.67 6.60 0.76
C ARG A 30 -16.13 6.52 1.17
N PHE A 31 -16.46 5.64 2.12
CA PHE A 31 -17.83 5.49 2.64
C PHE A 31 -18.13 6.38 3.85
N LYS A 32 -17.15 7.13 4.35
CA LYS A 32 -17.42 8.18 5.34
C LYS A 32 -18.25 9.31 4.74
N ASP A 33 -18.98 9.99 5.61
CA ASP A 33 -19.66 11.24 5.27
C ASP A 33 -18.68 12.28 4.68
N LYS A 34 -19.19 13.16 3.80
CA LYS A 34 -18.41 14.14 3.03
C LYS A 34 -17.52 15.01 3.92
N PHE A 35 -17.98 15.37 5.12
CA PHE A 35 -17.22 16.24 6.04
C PHE A 35 -16.19 15.47 6.87
N SER A 36 -16.36 14.15 7.02
CA SER A 36 -15.46 13.29 7.80
C SER A 36 -14.39 12.60 6.96
N ARG A 37 -14.57 12.56 5.63
CA ARG A 37 -13.63 11.96 4.69
C ARG A 37 -12.32 12.74 4.61
N LYS A 38 -11.20 12.06 4.82
CA LYS A 38 -9.86 12.65 4.71
C LYS A 38 -9.19 12.28 3.40
N ALA A 39 -9.13 13.24 2.47
CA ALA A 39 -8.50 13.05 1.17
C ALA A 39 -7.00 12.71 1.28
N SER A 40 -6.30 13.24 2.28
CA SER A 40 -4.90 12.93 2.58
C SER A 40 -4.70 11.46 2.96
N THR A 41 -5.61 10.88 3.76
CA THR A 41 -5.59 9.47 4.13
C THR A 41 -5.78 8.57 2.92
N ILE A 42 -6.76 8.89 2.06
CA ILE A 42 -6.99 8.16 0.79
C ILE A 42 -5.75 8.23 -0.10
N ARG A 43 -5.16 9.43 -0.25
CA ARG A 43 -3.96 9.62 -1.08
C ARG A 43 -2.79 8.80 -0.54
N LYS A 44 -2.53 8.87 0.77
CA LYS A 44 -1.47 8.09 1.42
C LYS A 44 -1.68 6.59 1.20
N ALA A 45 -2.87 6.07 1.49
CA ALA A 45 -3.19 4.66 1.34
C ALA A 45 -3.02 4.18 -0.11
N LYS A 46 -3.46 4.97 -1.10
CA LYS A 46 -3.23 4.65 -2.53
C LYS A 46 -1.76 4.56 -2.89
N THR A 47 -0.96 5.53 -2.46
CA THR A 47 0.48 5.53 -2.75
C THR A 47 1.17 4.35 -2.09
N ASP A 48 0.87 4.09 -0.82
CA ASP A 48 1.44 2.98 -0.06
C ASP A 48 1.06 1.62 -0.69
N THR A 49 -0.20 1.43 -1.11
CA THR A 49 -0.63 0.24 -1.87
C THR A 49 0.08 0.11 -3.21
N ALA A 50 0.22 1.19 -3.98
CA ALA A 50 0.89 1.15 -5.28
C ALA A 50 2.36 0.74 -5.12
N ARG A 51 3.05 1.28 -4.11
CA ARG A 51 4.45 0.95 -3.80
C ARG A 51 4.61 -0.53 -3.44
N ALA A 52 3.74 -1.06 -2.58
CA ALA A 52 3.76 -2.47 -2.20
C ALA A 52 3.50 -3.40 -3.39
N LEU A 53 2.53 -3.07 -4.25
CA LEU A 53 2.24 -3.85 -5.48
C LEU A 53 3.40 -3.82 -6.48
N THR A 54 4.06 -2.67 -6.63
CA THR A 54 5.26 -2.55 -7.48
C THR A 54 6.37 -3.47 -6.99
N GLU A 55 6.63 -3.49 -5.68
CA GLU A 55 7.65 -4.37 -5.10
C GLU A 55 7.30 -5.85 -5.26
N LEU A 56 6.05 -6.25 -4.96
CA LEU A 56 5.58 -7.62 -5.19
C LEU A 56 5.73 -8.04 -6.66
N THR A 57 5.42 -7.13 -7.59
CA THR A 57 5.57 -7.40 -9.03
C THR A 57 7.05 -7.50 -9.43
N ALA A 58 7.92 -6.66 -8.88
CA ALA A 58 9.35 -6.72 -9.12
C ALA A 58 9.95 -8.06 -8.67
N ARG A 59 9.60 -8.52 -7.46
CA ARG A 59 10.04 -9.84 -6.93
C ARG A 59 9.56 -11.01 -7.78
N ARG A 60 8.33 -10.95 -8.30
CA ARG A 60 7.79 -11.98 -9.20
C ARG A 60 8.50 -12.03 -10.55
N ARG A 61 8.96 -10.88 -11.04
CA ARG A 61 9.68 -10.78 -12.34
C ARG A 61 11.15 -11.16 -12.21
N ASN A 62 11.76 -10.88 -11.06
CA ASN A 62 13.17 -11.16 -10.78
C ASN A 62 13.27 -12.08 -9.55
N PRO A 63 13.08 -13.40 -9.71
CA PRO A 63 13.11 -14.35 -8.59
C PRO A 63 14.46 -14.38 -7.87
N ASP A 64 15.54 -13.97 -8.54
CA ASP A 64 16.90 -13.86 -7.98
C ASP A 64 17.15 -12.58 -7.17
N THR A 65 16.17 -11.67 -7.09
CA THR A 65 16.23 -10.52 -6.17
C THR A 65 15.61 -10.87 -4.82
N LYS A 66 16.38 -11.60 -4.00
CA LYS A 66 16.18 -11.72 -2.56
C LYS A 66 17.50 -11.58 -1.83
#